data_AF-A0AAU5CUI1-F1
#
_entry.id   AF-A0AAU5CUI1-F1
#
_cell.length_a   1.000
_cell.length_b   1.000
_cell.length_c   1.000
_cell.angle_alpha   90.00
_cell.angle_beta   90.00
_cell.angle_gamma   90.00
#
_symmetry.space_group_name_H-M   'P 1'
#
loop_
_entity.id
_entity.type
_entity.pdbx_description
1 polymer ?
#
loop_
_entity_poly.entity_id
_entity_poly.type
_entity_poly.pdbx_seq_one_letter_code
_entity_poly.pdbx_strand_id
1 'polypeptide(L)'
;METDYERRLREMVEQVQACESLRVDTYDRGPLADYMERAEDAFHIVRAVEKTPLPTALTSNFHRHSGLVFAWRALEPFQTIAGEFHLRHIGEALLLGAGKKPVAATASQEERLIHGFRIFETHPVGGTGTYTAMRLTPDQAPPELWYFDLRQGPTRLDLGYGDYLDTLLRTKGLYDWPYLFADPDPNNYGMSVSLPYLSEGLDLVAREFPDDDLSDLRGRLEERMSVLGKDA
;
A
#
# COMPACT_ATOMS: atom_id res chain seq x y z
N MET A 1 4.26 12.88 20.58
CA MET A 1 3.03 12.16 21.02
C MET A 1 2.65 11.22 19.88
N GLU A 2 2.21 10.00 20.19
CA GLU A 2 1.73 9.04 19.17
C GLU A 2 0.64 9.66 18.29
N THR A 3 0.71 9.43 16.98
CA THR A 3 -0.34 9.87 16.05
C THR A 3 -1.52 8.90 16.10
N ASP A 4 -2.69 9.34 15.61
CA ASP A 4 -3.86 8.43 15.55
C ASP A 4 -3.58 7.18 14.70
N TYR A 5 -2.88 7.33 13.58
CA TYR A 5 -2.53 6.20 12.73
C TYR A 5 -1.54 5.25 13.40
N GLU A 6 -0.51 5.75 14.07
CA GLU A 6 0.43 4.92 14.83
C GLU A 6 -0.29 4.12 15.92
N ARG A 7 -1.26 4.74 16.61
CA ARG A 7 -2.10 4.07 17.60
C ARG A 7 -2.92 2.95 16.99
N ARG A 8 -3.63 3.21 15.88
CA ARG A 8 -4.45 2.20 15.16
C ARG A 8 -3.58 1.07 14.59
N LEU A 9 -2.40 1.39 14.09
CA LEU A 9 -1.41 0.42 13.63
C LEU A 9 -0.95 -0.48 14.78
N ARG A 10 -0.59 0.10 15.94
CA ARG A 10 -0.18 -0.67 17.12
C ARG A 10 -1.29 -1.60 17.58
N GLU A 11 -2.54 -1.11 17.63
CA GLU A 11 -3.72 -1.92 17.97
C GLU A 11 -3.91 -3.08 16.99
N MET A 12 -3.76 -2.83 15.68
CA MET A 12 -3.81 -3.87 14.66
C MET A 12 -2.73 -4.94 14.86
N VAL A 13 -1.49 -4.52 15.14
CA VAL A 13 -0.38 -5.46 15.40
C VAL A 13 -0.63 -6.29 16.66
N GLU A 14 -1.11 -5.67 17.74
CA GLU A 14 -1.48 -6.36 18.99
C GLU A 14 -2.57 -7.41 18.75
N GLN A 15 -3.58 -7.10 17.93
CA GLN A 15 -4.62 -8.07 17.52
C GLN A 15 -4.02 -9.26 16.78
N VAL A 16 -3.16 -9.04 15.79
CA VAL A 16 -2.52 -10.13 15.02
C VAL A 16 -1.60 -10.96 15.90
N GLN A 17 -0.86 -10.34 16.83
CA GLN A 17 0.00 -11.06 17.78
C GLN A 17 -0.78 -11.92 18.78
N ALA A 18 -2.00 -11.52 19.13
CA ALA A 18 -2.86 -12.28 20.03
C ALA A 18 -3.58 -13.46 19.33
N CYS A 19 -3.52 -13.53 18.00
CA CYS A 19 -4.20 -14.54 17.21
C CYS A 19 -3.37 -15.83 17.12
N GLU A 20 -3.88 -16.93 17.68
CA GLU A 20 -3.16 -18.22 17.72
C GLU A 20 -2.95 -18.87 16.36
N SER A 21 -3.78 -18.52 15.36
CA SER A 21 -3.69 -19.06 14.01
C SER A 21 -2.67 -18.32 13.13
N LEU A 22 -2.10 -17.21 13.65
CA LEU A 22 -1.16 -16.36 12.93
C LEU A 22 0.18 -16.29 13.66
N ARG A 23 1.24 -16.06 12.89
CA ARG A 23 2.58 -15.80 13.41
C ARG A 23 3.11 -14.49 12.83
N VAL A 24 3.47 -13.56 13.70
CA VAL A 24 4.21 -12.36 13.31
C VAL A 24 5.68 -12.72 13.12
N ASP A 25 6.15 -12.56 11.89
CA ASP A 25 7.56 -12.80 11.54
C ASP A 25 8.41 -11.55 11.81
N THR A 26 7.85 -10.35 11.62
CA THR A 26 8.55 -9.09 11.86
C THR A 26 7.57 -7.99 12.25
N TYR A 27 7.96 -7.18 13.24
CA TYR A 27 7.38 -5.88 13.50
C TYR A 27 8.51 -4.95 13.94
N ASP A 28 8.79 -3.93 13.13
CA ASP A 28 9.79 -2.92 13.44
C ASP A 28 9.24 -1.53 13.14
N ARG A 29 9.45 -0.63 14.10
CA ARG A 29 9.22 0.79 13.94
C ARG A 29 10.59 1.39 13.90
N GLY A 30 11.03 1.79 12.70
CA GLY A 30 12.30 2.46 12.51
C GLY A 30 12.43 3.71 13.41
N PRO A 31 13.57 4.41 13.38
CA PRO A 31 13.75 5.61 14.17
C PRO A 31 12.65 6.64 13.86
N LEU A 32 12.37 7.50 14.84
CA LEU A 32 11.58 8.68 14.57
C LEU A 32 12.33 9.54 13.54
N ALA A 33 11.60 10.07 12.58
CA ALA A 33 12.10 11.11 11.70
C ALA A 33 12.09 12.42 12.48
N ASP A 34 13.08 12.63 13.36
CA ASP A 34 13.13 13.76 14.33
C ASP A 34 13.02 15.15 13.66
N TYR A 35 13.34 15.24 12.37
CA TYR A 35 13.24 16.45 11.56
C TYR A 35 11.87 16.65 10.88
N MET A 36 10.94 15.70 11.08
CA MET A 36 9.61 15.59 10.48
C MET A 36 8.59 15.01 11.47
N GLU A 37 8.68 15.30 12.77
CA GLU A 37 7.76 14.71 13.75
C GLU A 37 6.30 15.11 13.57
N ARG A 38 6.03 16.21 12.88
CA ARG A 38 4.69 16.69 12.57
C ARG A 38 4.47 16.68 11.07
N ALA A 39 3.24 16.39 10.66
CA ALA A 39 2.85 16.46 9.26
C ALA A 39 3.12 17.85 8.67
N GLU A 40 2.90 18.93 9.45
CA GLU A 40 3.17 20.29 8.98
C GLU A 40 4.65 20.52 8.64
N ASP A 41 5.57 19.99 9.45
CA ASP A 41 7.02 20.15 9.27
C ASP A 41 7.51 19.37 8.05
N ALA A 42 7.07 18.11 7.92
CA ALA A 42 7.36 17.28 6.76
C ALA A 42 6.91 17.96 5.46
N PHE A 43 5.71 18.55 5.47
CA PHE A 43 5.12 19.16 4.27
C PHE A 43 5.74 20.50 3.95
N HIS A 44 6.19 21.25 4.97
CA HIS A 44 6.97 22.46 4.76
C HIS A 44 8.28 22.14 4.03
N ILE A 45 9.00 21.11 4.46
CA ILE A 45 10.25 20.66 3.83
C ILE A 45 9.98 20.18 2.39
N VAL A 46 8.96 19.36 2.19
CA VAL A 46 8.64 18.86 0.84
C VAL A 46 8.26 20.01 -0.09
N ARG A 47 7.47 21.00 0.34
CA ARG A 47 7.13 22.20 -0.47
C ARG A 47 8.33 23.06 -0.84
N ALA A 48 9.41 23.03 -0.05
CA ALA A 48 10.64 23.73 -0.40
C ALA A 48 11.39 23.06 -1.57
N VAL A 49 11.13 21.77 -1.82
CA VAL A 49 11.82 20.96 -2.84
C VAL A 49 10.91 20.69 -4.04
N GLU A 50 9.65 20.38 -3.78
CA GLU A 50 8.62 20.07 -4.76
C GLU A 50 7.84 21.35 -5.11
N LYS A 51 7.80 21.66 -6.41
CA LYS A 51 7.05 22.82 -6.92
C LYS A 51 5.55 22.57 -7.02
N THR A 52 5.12 21.32 -6.85
CA THR A 52 3.71 20.92 -6.91
C THR A 52 3.06 21.08 -5.53
N PRO A 53 1.87 21.69 -5.44
CA PRO A 53 1.13 21.75 -4.18
C PRO A 53 0.86 20.36 -3.60
N LEU A 54 1.12 20.19 -2.30
CA LEU A 54 0.83 18.95 -1.60
C LEU A 54 -0.62 18.94 -1.10
N PRO A 55 -1.41 17.91 -1.44
CA PRO A 55 -2.77 17.75 -0.95
C PRO A 55 -2.79 17.62 0.58
N THR A 56 -3.68 18.36 1.25
CA THR A 56 -3.82 18.29 2.72
C THR A 56 -4.26 16.91 3.19
N ALA A 57 -4.96 16.14 2.34
CA ALA A 57 -5.33 14.75 2.62
C ALA A 57 -4.13 13.81 2.81
N LEU A 58 -2.90 14.23 2.48
CA LEU A 58 -1.71 13.45 2.81
C LEU A 58 -1.27 13.59 4.28
N THR A 59 -1.80 14.59 5.01
CA THR A 59 -1.53 14.75 6.45
C THR A 59 -2.42 13.86 7.30
N SER A 60 -3.54 13.36 6.75
CA SER A 60 -4.31 12.32 7.41
C SER A 60 -3.53 11.01 7.37
N ASN A 61 -3.61 10.24 8.44
CA ASN A 61 -2.89 8.98 8.61
C ASN A 61 -1.36 9.11 8.61
N PHE A 62 -0.87 10.28 9.01
CA PHE A 62 0.56 10.55 9.19
C PHE A 62 1.18 9.66 10.27
N HIS A 63 2.38 9.15 10.00
CA HIS A 63 3.23 8.45 10.97
C HIS A 63 4.60 9.12 11.01
N ARG A 64 5.26 9.05 12.17
CA ARG A 64 6.48 9.80 12.49
C ARG A 64 7.75 8.95 12.32
N HIS A 65 7.60 7.65 12.10
CA HIS A 65 8.73 6.74 11.95
C HIS A 65 9.27 6.80 10.52
N SER A 66 10.59 6.72 10.35
CA SER A 66 11.22 6.72 9.02
C SER A 66 10.73 5.52 8.18
N GLY A 67 10.45 4.40 8.86
CA GLY A 67 9.86 3.21 8.28
C GLY A 67 9.01 2.45 9.30
N LEU A 68 7.95 1.82 8.82
CA LEU A 68 7.11 0.89 9.57
C LEU A 68 7.09 -0.43 8.82
N VAL A 69 7.63 -1.48 9.43
CA VAL A 69 7.71 -2.82 8.85
C VAL A 69 6.82 -3.75 9.65
N PHE A 70 5.98 -4.51 8.96
CA PHE A 70 5.17 -5.55 9.54
C PHE A 70 5.06 -6.73 8.57
N ALA A 71 5.26 -7.94 9.06
CA ALA A 71 5.09 -9.16 8.29
C ALA A 71 4.54 -10.27 9.18
N TRP A 72 3.57 -11.00 8.66
CA TRP A 72 2.96 -12.14 9.33
C TRP A 72 2.61 -13.23 8.32
N ARG A 73 2.40 -14.43 8.84
CA ARG A 73 1.88 -15.56 8.07
C ARG A 73 0.87 -16.35 8.89
N ALA A 74 -0.05 -16.98 8.21
CA ALA A 74 -0.92 -17.95 8.84
C ALA A 74 -0.16 -19.25 9.16
N LEU A 75 -0.61 -19.94 10.20
CA LEU A 75 -0.16 -21.28 10.56
C LEU A 75 -1.00 -22.33 9.82
N GLU A 76 -0.68 -23.61 10.03
CA GLU A 76 -1.47 -24.71 9.46
C GLU A 76 -2.97 -24.58 9.78
N PRO A 77 -3.88 -24.89 8.84
CA PRO A 77 -3.66 -25.41 7.49
C PRO A 77 -3.48 -24.33 6.39
N PHE A 78 -3.29 -23.06 6.76
CA PHE A 78 -3.38 -21.91 5.84
C PHE A 78 -2.02 -21.28 5.49
N GLN A 79 -0.92 -22.04 5.54
CA GLN A 79 0.45 -21.51 5.47
C GLN A 79 0.80 -20.71 4.21
N THR A 80 -0.01 -20.78 3.16
CA THR A 80 0.13 -19.99 1.92
C THR A 80 -0.36 -18.56 2.08
N ILE A 81 -1.16 -18.27 3.11
CA ILE A 81 -1.73 -16.95 3.39
C ILE A 81 -0.76 -16.16 4.28
N ALA A 82 -0.40 -14.97 3.82
CA ALA A 82 0.50 -14.07 4.52
C ALA A 82 0.18 -12.62 4.17
N GLY A 83 0.71 -11.72 4.99
CA GLY A 83 0.61 -10.29 4.77
C GLY A 83 1.87 -9.58 5.20
N GLU A 84 2.16 -8.48 4.52
CA GLU A 84 3.33 -7.67 4.74
C GLU A 84 3.05 -6.23 4.33
N PHE A 85 3.72 -5.30 5.00
CA PHE A 85 4.03 -4.00 4.41
C PHE A 85 5.32 -3.44 4.99
N HIS A 86 5.98 -2.63 4.19
CA HIS A 86 7.00 -1.70 4.63
C HIS A 86 6.65 -0.29 4.15
N LEU A 87 6.06 0.48 5.06
CA LEU A 87 5.71 1.88 4.81
C LEU A 87 6.91 2.77 5.09
N ARG A 88 7.27 3.59 4.11
CA ARG A 88 8.20 4.71 4.29
C ARG A 88 7.47 5.92 4.84
N HIS A 89 8.18 6.76 5.57
CA HIS A 89 7.71 8.10 5.91
C HIS A 89 7.32 8.89 4.66
N ILE A 90 6.10 9.45 4.62
CA ILE A 90 5.57 10.08 3.40
C ILE A 90 6.44 11.24 2.91
N GLY A 91 6.98 12.04 3.84
CA GLY A 91 7.91 13.12 3.49
C GLY A 91 9.18 12.61 2.80
N GLU A 92 9.71 11.47 3.24
CA GLU A 92 10.89 10.86 2.61
C GLU A 92 10.55 10.28 1.23
N ALA A 93 9.41 9.59 1.11
CA ALA A 93 8.93 9.08 -0.18
C ALA A 93 8.80 10.19 -1.22
N LEU A 94 8.23 11.34 -0.82
CA LEU A 94 8.06 12.52 -1.68
C LEU A 94 9.41 13.16 -2.06
N LEU A 95 10.35 13.30 -1.13
CA LEU A 95 11.67 13.89 -1.39
C LEU A 95 12.57 13.03 -2.26
N LEU A 96 12.46 11.71 -2.16
CA LEU A 96 13.32 10.76 -2.89
C LEU A 96 12.84 10.51 -4.32
N GLY A 97 11.54 10.54 -4.58
CA GLY A 97 10.96 9.82 -5.72
C GLY A 97 10.67 10.60 -7.02
N ALA A 98 11.17 11.81 -7.24
CA ALA A 98 11.34 12.24 -8.62
C ALA A 98 12.74 11.81 -9.01
N GLY A 99 12.87 10.98 -10.05
CA GLY A 99 14.18 10.79 -10.64
C GLY A 99 14.76 12.19 -10.95
N LYS A 100 15.86 12.53 -10.28
CA LYS A 100 16.51 13.84 -10.49
C LYS A 100 17.13 13.96 -11.88
N LYS A 101 17.23 12.83 -12.59
CA LYS A 101 17.79 12.73 -13.92
C LYS A 101 16.70 13.02 -14.96
N PRO A 102 17.00 13.77 -16.04
CA PRO A 102 16.08 13.89 -17.14
C PRO A 102 15.75 12.52 -17.72
N VAL A 103 14.45 12.23 -17.90
CA VAL A 103 14.02 11.07 -18.67
C VAL A 103 14.49 11.25 -20.11
N ALA A 104 15.07 10.21 -20.70
CA ALA A 104 15.50 10.26 -22.10
C ALA A 104 14.31 10.56 -23.02
N ALA A 105 14.52 11.33 -24.09
CA ALA A 105 13.48 11.63 -25.06
C ALA A 105 12.91 10.36 -25.73
N THR A 106 13.71 9.28 -25.77
CA THR A 106 13.34 7.97 -26.31
C THR A 106 12.63 7.05 -25.32
N ALA A 107 12.47 7.47 -24.06
CA ALA A 107 11.84 6.64 -23.04
C ALA A 107 10.37 6.39 -23.37
N SER A 108 9.92 5.16 -23.10
CA SER A 108 8.53 4.75 -23.26
C SER A 108 7.60 5.56 -22.37
N GLN A 109 6.30 5.50 -22.65
CA GLN A 109 5.30 6.15 -21.79
C GLN A 109 5.31 5.56 -20.37
N GLU A 110 5.52 4.24 -20.26
CA GLU A 110 5.63 3.55 -18.98
C GLU A 110 6.87 3.97 -18.20
N GLU A 111 8.03 4.08 -18.85
CA GLU A 111 9.26 4.55 -18.20
C GLU A 111 9.09 5.99 -17.66
N ARG A 112 8.43 6.86 -18.44
CA ARG A 112 8.11 8.23 -18.00
C ARG A 112 7.14 8.25 -16.82
N LEU A 113 6.15 7.35 -16.82
CA LEU A 113 5.20 7.18 -15.73
C LEU A 113 5.93 6.75 -14.45
N ILE A 114 6.72 5.67 -14.52
CA ILE A 114 7.48 5.12 -13.39
C ILE A 114 8.48 6.14 -12.85
N HIS A 115 9.11 6.94 -13.71
CA HIS A 115 10.02 7.99 -13.28
C HIS A 115 9.37 9.06 -12.37
N GLY A 116 8.04 9.20 -12.44
CA GLY A 116 7.26 10.10 -11.58
C GLY A 116 6.91 9.52 -10.21
N PHE A 117 7.20 8.24 -9.94
CA PHE A 117 6.73 7.52 -8.76
C PHE A 117 7.48 7.86 -7.47
N ARG A 118 6.71 8.33 -6.48
CA ARG A 118 7.09 8.45 -5.07
C ARG A 118 6.71 7.14 -4.35
N ILE A 119 7.62 6.17 -4.37
CA ILE A 119 7.40 4.85 -3.72
C ILE A 119 7.32 5.06 -2.20
N PHE A 120 6.21 4.65 -1.60
CA PHE A 120 5.97 4.79 -0.16
C PHE A 120 5.71 3.45 0.54
N GLU A 121 5.48 2.38 -0.20
CA GLU A 121 5.21 1.04 0.34
C GLU A 121 5.92 -0.02 -0.51
N THR A 122 6.51 -1.02 0.15
CA THR A 122 7.23 -2.14 -0.47
C THR A 122 7.07 -3.42 0.37
N HIS A 123 7.41 -4.58 -0.20
CA HIS A 123 7.33 -5.89 0.47
C HIS A 123 8.70 -6.62 0.52
N PRO A 124 9.71 -6.13 1.27
CA PRO A 124 11.06 -6.67 1.26
C PRO A 124 11.23 -8.09 1.82
N VAL A 125 10.38 -8.55 2.74
CA VAL A 125 10.44 -9.88 3.38
C VAL A 125 9.96 -10.96 2.42
N GLY A 126 8.80 -10.77 1.79
CA GLY A 126 8.25 -11.68 0.80
C GLY A 126 8.93 -11.58 -0.56
N GLY A 127 9.52 -10.43 -0.89
CA GLY A 127 10.20 -10.21 -2.16
C GLY A 127 9.25 -10.34 -3.35
N THR A 128 8.02 -9.84 -3.21
CA THR A 128 6.92 -10.01 -4.19
C THR A 128 7.21 -9.40 -5.56
N GLY A 129 8.19 -8.49 -5.64
CA GLY A 129 8.40 -7.67 -6.84
C GLY A 129 7.32 -6.60 -7.02
N THR A 130 6.54 -6.32 -5.97
CA THR A 130 5.47 -5.33 -5.98
C THR A 130 5.73 -4.16 -5.04
N TYR A 131 5.22 -2.99 -5.40
CA TYR A 131 5.27 -1.79 -4.56
C TYR A 131 4.09 -0.87 -4.84
N THR A 132 3.78 -0.01 -3.88
CA THR A 132 2.83 1.09 -4.10
C THR A 132 3.54 2.43 -4.14
N ALA A 133 3.19 3.22 -5.14
CA ALA A 133 3.73 4.54 -5.37
C ALA A 133 2.65 5.60 -5.50
N MET A 134 3.05 6.83 -5.19
CA MET A 134 2.25 8.02 -5.42
C MET A 134 2.81 8.79 -6.61
N ARG A 135 1.93 9.38 -7.43
CA ARG A 135 2.30 10.31 -8.49
C ARG A 135 1.60 11.65 -8.24
N LEU A 136 2.40 12.72 -8.14
CA LEU A 136 1.89 14.08 -8.08
C LEU A 136 1.62 14.60 -9.50
N THR A 137 0.44 15.19 -9.73
CA THR A 137 0.08 15.83 -10.99
C THR A 137 0.01 17.35 -10.80
N PRO A 138 0.51 18.18 -11.74
CA PRO A 138 0.55 19.64 -11.56
C PRO A 138 -0.82 20.31 -11.45
N ASP A 139 -1.84 19.73 -12.09
CA ASP A 139 -3.12 20.41 -12.40
C ASP A 139 -4.37 19.68 -11.86
N GLN A 140 -4.24 18.61 -11.06
CA GLN A 140 -5.39 17.84 -10.55
C GLN A 140 -5.37 17.62 -9.03
N ALA A 141 -6.58 17.66 -8.46
CA ALA A 141 -6.94 17.14 -7.14
C ALA A 141 -6.53 15.65 -7.00
N PRO A 142 -6.70 15.07 -5.79
CA PRO A 142 -5.72 14.29 -5.00
C PRO A 142 -4.66 13.47 -5.75
N PRO A 143 -3.52 13.14 -5.11
CA PRO A 143 -2.43 12.48 -5.82
C PRO A 143 -2.85 11.08 -6.25
N GLU A 144 -2.36 10.64 -7.41
CA GLU A 144 -2.69 9.32 -7.93
C GLU A 144 -1.89 8.24 -7.19
N LEU A 145 -2.55 7.15 -6.82
CA LEU A 145 -1.86 5.95 -6.33
C LEU A 145 -1.75 4.91 -7.45
N TRP A 146 -0.61 4.25 -7.48
CA TRP A 146 -0.26 3.26 -8.47
C TRP A 146 0.32 2.04 -7.76
N TYR A 147 -0.21 0.86 -8.06
CA TYR A 147 0.38 -0.42 -7.69
C TYR A 147 1.24 -0.91 -8.85
N PHE A 148 2.51 -1.16 -8.58
CA PHE A 148 3.40 -1.76 -9.56
C PHE A 148 3.58 -3.23 -9.21
N ASP A 149 3.45 -4.07 -10.22
CA ASP A 149 3.77 -5.49 -10.15
C ASP A 149 4.74 -5.84 -11.28
N LEU A 150 5.88 -6.45 -10.96
CA LEU A 150 6.87 -6.86 -11.97
C LEU A 150 6.28 -7.75 -13.08
N ARG A 151 5.20 -8.49 -12.80
CA ARG A 151 4.52 -9.39 -13.73
C ARG A 151 3.69 -8.66 -14.79
N GLN A 152 3.26 -7.43 -14.52
CA GLN A 152 2.30 -6.70 -15.36
C GLN A 152 2.69 -5.24 -15.66
N GLY A 153 3.44 -4.61 -14.77
CA GLY A 153 3.72 -3.18 -14.78
C GLY A 153 2.78 -2.37 -13.88
N PRO A 154 2.76 -1.04 -14.03
CA PRO A 154 1.99 -0.15 -13.18
C PRO A 154 0.49 -0.18 -13.49
N THR A 155 -0.33 -0.31 -12.45
CA THR A 155 -1.79 -0.20 -12.51
C THR A 155 -2.25 0.92 -11.58
N ARG A 156 -3.09 1.82 -12.11
CA ARG A 156 -3.66 2.91 -11.32
C ARG A 156 -4.67 2.35 -10.33
N LEU A 157 -4.72 2.92 -9.14
CA LEU A 157 -5.66 2.56 -8.11
C LEU A 157 -6.77 3.62 -7.94
N ASP A 158 -8.00 3.15 -7.73
CA ASP A 158 -9.15 3.96 -7.37
C ASP A 158 -9.24 4.14 -5.84
N LEU A 159 -8.23 4.78 -5.27
CA LEU A 159 -8.23 5.22 -3.87
C LEU A 159 -7.26 6.36 -3.57
N GLY A 160 -7.56 7.10 -2.50
CA GLY A 160 -6.67 8.11 -1.93
C GLY A 160 -5.65 7.52 -0.95
N TYR A 161 -4.64 8.31 -0.57
CA TYR A 161 -3.61 7.90 0.39
C TYR A 161 -4.15 7.54 1.78
N GLY A 162 -5.11 8.31 2.30
CA GLY A 162 -5.76 7.99 3.57
C GLY A 162 -6.46 6.63 3.52
N ASP A 163 -7.30 6.43 2.50
CA ASP A 163 -8.05 5.19 2.26
C ASP A 163 -7.10 4.00 2.03
N TYR A 164 -5.93 4.22 1.42
CA TYR A 164 -4.91 3.19 1.25
C TYR A 164 -4.46 2.68 2.61
N LEU A 165 -4.07 3.59 3.49
CA LEU A 165 -3.54 3.26 4.80
C LEU A 165 -4.61 2.65 5.71
N ASP A 166 -5.86 3.10 5.60
CA ASP A 166 -6.97 2.51 6.35
C ASP A 166 -7.29 1.10 5.85
N THR A 167 -7.29 0.89 4.53
CA THR A 167 -7.49 -0.43 3.93
C THR A 167 -6.37 -1.38 4.29
N LEU A 168 -5.11 -0.91 4.28
CA LEU A 168 -3.94 -1.69 4.70
C LEU A 168 -4.11 -2.25 6.13
N LEU A 169 -4.63 -1.45 7.05
CA LEU A 169 -4.89 -1.89 8.42
C LEU A 169 -6.07 -2.88 8.51
N ARG A 170 -7.10 -2.73 7.68
CA ARG A 170 -8.24 -3.66 7.60
C ARG A 170 -7.84 -5.01 7.00
N THR A 171 -7.00 -5.00 5.97
CA THR A 171 -6.47 -6.21 5.33
C THR A 171 -5.28 -6.80 6.10
N LYS A 172 -4.82 -6.15 7.16
CA LYS A 172 -3.59 -6.51 7.90
C LYS A 172 -2.36 -6.61 6.96
N GLY A 173 -2.37 -5.92 5.81
CA GLY A 173 -1.32 -6.05 4.80
C GLY A 173 -1.33 -7.35 3.99
N LEU A 174 -2.45 -8.08 3.90
CA LEU A 174 -2.59 -9.25 3.01
C LEU A 174 -1.97 -8.99 1.64
N TYR A 175 -1.13 -9.89 1.13
CA TYR A 175 -0.52 -9.68 -0.18
C TYR A 175 -1.57 -9.42 -1.26
N ASP A 176 -1.20 -8.56 -2.22
CA ASP A 176 -1.98 -8.27 -3.43
C ASP A 176 -3.36 -7.62 -3.21
N TRP A 177 -3.69 -7.22 -1.97
CA TRP A 177 -4.90 -6.46 -1.67
C TRP A 177 -5.10 -5.19 -2.54
N PRO A 178 -4.05 -4.47 -3.04
CA PRO A 178 -4.25 -3.31 -3.90
C PRO A 178 -5.01 -3.63 -5.20
N TYR A 179 -5.01 -4.88 -5.67
CA TYR A 179 -5.80 -5.27 -6.84
C TYR A 179 -7.31 -5.08 -6.65
N LEU A 180 -7.82 -5.04 -5.41
CA LEU A 180 -9.23 -4.71 -5.11
C LEU A 180 -9.61 -3.28 -5.52
N PHE A 181 -8.63 -2.45 -5.86
CA PHE A 181 -8.85 -1.07 -6.28
C PHE A 181 -8.21 -0.76 -7.63
N ALA A 182 -7.54 -1.73 -8.24
CA ALA A 182 -7.18 -1.65 -9.64
C ALA A 182 -8.44 -1.75 -10.51
N ASP A 183 -8.40 -1.11 -11.68
CA ASP A 183 -9.37 -1.38 -12.74
C ASP A 183 -9.26 -2.86 -13.16
N PRO A 184 -10.38 -3.58 -13.29
CA PRO A 184 -10.34 -4.97 -13.69
C PRO A 184 -9.89 -5.08 -15.15
N ASP A 185 -8.83 -5.87 -15.38
CA ASP A 185 -8.29 -6.13 -16.71
C ASP A 185 -8.16 -7.65 -16.90
N PRO A 186 -8.88 -8.25 -17.85
CA PRO A 186 -8.85 -9.70 -18.07
C PRO A 186 -7.47 -10.21 -18.52
N ASN A 187 -6.61 -9.32 -19.05
CA ASN A 187 -5.26 -9.67 -19.48
C ASN A 187 -4.22 -9.44 -18.37
N ASN A 188 -4.64 -8.95 -17.20
CA ASN A 188 -3.73 -8.70 -16.09
C ASN A 188 -3.35 -10.02 -15.41
N TYR A 189 -2.18 -10.54 -15.78
CA TYR A 189 -1.70 -11.82 -15.26
C TYR A 189 -1.49 -11.77 -13.74
N GLY A 190 -0.97 -10.67 -13.20
CA GLY A 190 -0.78 -10.52 -11.76
C GLY A 190 -2.09 -10.57 -10.99
N MET A 191 -3.13 -9.89 -11.49
CA MET A 191 -4.46 -9.94 -10.90
C MET A 191 -5.07 -11.35 -10.97
N SER A 192 -5.02 -12.01 -12.13
CA SER A 192 -5.67 -13.32 -12.33
C SER A 192 -5.12 -14.40 -11.40
N VAL A 193 -3.81 -14.38 -11.13
CA VAL A 193 -3.20 -15.31 -10.19
C VAL A 193 -3.42 -14.92 -8.73
N SER A 194 -3.53 -13.62 -8.43
CA SER A 194 -3.60 -13.13 -7.05
C SER A 194 -5.02 -13.16 -6.45
N LEU A 195 -6.08 -12.94 -7.23
CA LEU A 195 -7.44 -12.87 -6.68
C LEU A 195 -7.91 -14.15 -5.94
N PRO A 196 -7.62 -15.39 -6.41
CA PRO A 196 -7.98 -16.59 -5.65
C PRO A 196 -7.34 -16.63 -4.26
N TYR A 197 -6.04 -16.32 -4.15
CA TYR A 197 -5.34 -16.26 -2.86
C TYR A 197 -5.86 -15.12 -1.98
N LEU A 198 -6.21 -13.98 -2.59
CA LEU A 198 -6.78 -12.86 -1.86
C LEU A 198 -8.18 -13.20 -1.33
N SER A 199 -8.97 -14.00 -2.05
CA SER A 199 -10.24 -14.53 -1.55
C SER A 199 -10.05 -15.36 -0.28
N GLU A 200 -9.14 -16.35 -0.33
CA GLU A 200 -8.81 -17.17 0.83
C GLU A 200 -8.25 -16.33 1.99
N GLY A 201 -7.42 -15.33 1.68
CA GLY A 201 -6.88 -14.37 2.64
C GLY A 201 -7.97 -13.56 3.34
N LEU A 202 -8.93 -13.02 2.59
CA LEU A 202 -10.06 -12.26 3.17
C LEU A 202 -11.01 -13.17 3.97
N ASP A 203 -11.16 -14.43 3.59
CA ASP A 203 -11.88 -15.43 4.39
C ASP A 203 -11.18 -15.71 5.73
N LEU A 204 -9.85 -15.84 5.71
CA LEU A 204 -9.07 -15.96 6.92
C LEU A 204 -9.21 -14.72 7.81
N VAL A 205 -8.99 -13.51 7.27
CA VAL A 205 -9.06 -12.27 8.06
C VAL A 205 -10.46 -12.08 8.65
N ALA A 206 -11.54 -12.32 7.88
CA ALA A 206 -12.90 -12.23 8.40
C ALA A 206 -13.18 -13.23 9.54
N ARG A 207 -12.55 -14.40 9.50
CA ARG A 207 -12.70 -15.43 10.55
C ARG A 207 -11.96 -15.05 11.83
N GLU A 208 -10.72 -14.59 11.70
CA GLU A 208 -9.87 -14.26 12.85
C GLU A 208 -10.20 -12.90 13.47
N PHE A 209 -10.77 -11.97 12.68
CA PHE A 209 -11.11 -10.61 13.09
C PHE A 209 -12.58 -10.30 12.73
N PRO A 210 -13.56 -10.94 13.39
CA PRO A 210 -14.97 -10.86 13.02
C PRO A 210 -15.60 -9.47 13.21
N ASP A 211 -14.97 -8.60 13.99
CA ASP A 211 -15.41 -7.22 14.21
C ASP A 211 -14.99 -6.27 13.07
N ASP A 212 -14.03 -6.68 12.22
CA ASP A 212 -13.63 -5.90 11.06
C ASP A 212 -14.66 -6.11 9.94
N ASP A 213 -15.37 -5.03 9.57
CA ASP A 213 -16.21 -5.05 8.37
C ASP A 213 -15.31 -5.13 7.14
N LEU A 214 -15.45 -6.19 6.33
CA LEU A 214 -14.74 -6.40 5.06
C LEU A 214 -15.71 -6.48 3.86
N SER A 215 -16.97 -6.09 4.05
CA SER A 215 -18.03 -6.26 3.05
C SER A 215 -17.72 -5.53 1.73
N ASP A 216 -17.21 -4.30 1.78
CA ASP A 216 -16.83 -3.56 0.56
C ASP A 216 -15.66 -4.24 -0.18
N LEU A 217 -14.68 -4.78 0.55
CA LEU A 217 -13.52 -5.47 -0.02
C LEU A 217 -13.94 -6.76 -0.72
N ARG A 218 -14.89 -7.49 -0.13
CA ARG A 218 -15.51 -8.67 -0.75
C ARG A 218 -16.29 -8.32 -2.01
N GLY A 219 -17.09 -7.25 -1.98
CA GLY A 219 -17.81 -6.78 -3.17
C GLY A 219 -16.85 -6.41 -4.31
N ARG A 220 -15.74 -5.74 -3.99
CA ARG A 220 -14.68 -5.43 -4.95
C ARG A 220 -14.03 -6.69 -5.52
N LEU A 221 -13.72 -7.68 -4.68
CA LEU A 221 -13.16 -8.96 -5.11
C LEU A 221 -14.09 -9.68 -6.10
N GLU A 222 -15.38 -9.79 -5.77
CA GLU A 222 -16.39 -10.44 -6.62
C GLU A 222 -16.51 -9.77 -7.99
N GLU A 223 -16.53 -8.44 -8.04
CA GLU A 223 -16.54 -7.67 -9.28
C GLU A 223 -15.35 -8.05 -10.19
N ARG A 224 -14.15 -8.09 -9.62
CA ARG A 224 -12.91 -8.37 -10.36
C ARG A 224 -12.84 -9.82 -10.84
N MET A 225 -13.21 -10.77 -9.97
CA MET A 225 -13.32 -12.17 -10.36
C MET A 225 -14.36 -12.38 -11.47
N SER A 226 -15.47 -11.64 -11.45
CA SER A 226 -16.48 -11.73 -12.52
C SER A 226 -15.97 -11.23 -13.86
N VAL A 227 -15.11 -10.22 -13.90
CA VAL A 227 -14.52 -9.73 -15.16
C VAL A 227 -13.52 -10.75 -15.71
N LEU A 228 -12.66 -11.32 -14.86
CA LEU A 228 -11.68 -12.33 -15.25
C LEU A 228 -12.32 -13.66 -15.71
N GLY A 229 -13.44 -14.05 -15.10
CA GLY A 229 -14.16 -15.27 -15.46
C GLY A 229 -14.99 -15.19 -16.74
N LYS A 230 -15.11 -14.03 -17.38
CA LYS A 230 -15.89 -13.86 -18.63
C LYS A 230 -15.11 -14.21 -19.90
N ASP A 231 -13.78 -14.33 -19.81
CA ASP A 231 -12.88 -14.63 -20.94
C ASP A 231 -12.12 -15.98 -20.79
N ALA A 232 -12.53 -16.82 -19.82
CA ALA A 232 -11.93 -18.14 -19.53
C ALA A 232 -12.66 -19.31 -20.21
#